data_AF-A0A3D0S227-F1
#
_entry.id   AF-A0A3D0S227-F1
#
_cell.length_a   1.000
_cell.length_b   1.000
_cell.length_c   1.000
_cell.angle_alpha   90.00
_cell.angle_beta   90.00
_cell.angle_gamma   90.00
#
_symmetry.space_group_name_H-M   'P 1'
#
loop_
_entity.id
_entity.type
_entity.pdbx_description
1 polymer ?
#
loop_
_entity_poly.entity_id
_entity_poly.type
_entity_poly.pdbx_seq_one_letter_code
_entity_poly.pdbx_strand_id
1 'polypeptide(L)'
;HHGDNLDAAGRTLLASVRTVVTTMAGKRRLSGDDVRGLASNEVTQLSAPDRPTLEVRATPARHGPPLSRLVVGDVVGFAVRRPDADRVALWVTGDTVLHAPLRAAAAAMSVDVLLVHVGGVRFPVTGPVRYTMTGARATELIDLVRPRVAVPAHYEGWAHFKDGRREIERALADAPEPVRDSLRWLEPGVPTDLG
;
A
#
# COMPACT_ATOMS: atom_id res chain seq x y z
N HIS A 1 7.46 11.74 5.74
CA HIS A 1 7.48 10.70 4.71
C HIS A 1 8.84 10.05 4.78
N HIS A 2 8.91 8.74 4.57
CA HIS A 2 10.20 8.09 4.34
C HIS A 2 10.69 8.49 2.95
N GLY A 3 12.00 8.64 2.79
CA GLY A 3 12.59 9.12 1.54
C GLY A 3 12.36 8.18 0.36
N ASP A 4 12.14 6.89 0.62
CA ASP A 4 11.79 5.88 -0.37
C ASP A 4 10.36 5.98 -0.91
N ASN A 5 9.45 6.64 -0.17
CA ASN A 5 8.06 6.85 -0.57
C ASN A 5 7.79 8.26 -1.12
N LEU A 6 8.59 9.26 -0.73
CA LEU A 6 8.52 10.62 -1.24
C LEU A 6 9.89 11.29 -1.17
N ASP A 7 10.69 11.09 -2.21
CA ASP A 7 11.99 11.70 -2.39
C ASP A 7 11.88 13.13 -2.96
N ALA A 8 13.03 13.72 -3.33
CA ALA A 8 13.07 15.06 -3.90
C ALA A 8 12.33 15.16 -5.25
N ALA A 9 12.49 14.16 -6.13
CA ALA A 9 11.81 14.13 -7.42
C ALA A 9 10.29 14.01 -7.27
N GLY A 10 9.82 13.14 -6.36
CA GLY A 10 8.41 13.01 -6.00
C GLY A 10 7.85 14.32 -5.46
N ARG A 11 8.60 15.05 -4.61
CA ARG A 11 8.19 16.38 -4.13
C ARG A 11 8.05 17.40 -5.25
N THR A 12 8.96 17.39 -6.22
CA THR A 12 8.85 18.25 -7.41
C THR A 12 7.62 17.89 -8.23
N LEU A 13 7.33 16.59 -8.40
CA LEU A 13 6.13 16.13 -9.10
C LEU A 13 4.84 16.64 -8.42
N LEU A 14 4.79 16.69 -7.09
CA LEU A 14 3.59 17.16 -6.37
C LEU A 14 3.21 18.61 -6.73
N ALA A 15 4.13 19.45 -7.19
CA ALA A 15 3.82 20.80 -7.65
C ALA A 15 3.01 20.82 -8.96
N SER A 16 2.98 19.71 -9.71
CA SER A 16 2.28 19.60 -10.99
C SER A 16 0.90 18.93 -10.90
N VAL A 17 0.54 18.39 -9.73
CA VAL A 17 -0.73 17.68 -9.56
C VAL A 17 -1.78 18.58 -8.92
N ARG A 18 -3.04 18.38 -9.29
CA ARG A 18 -4.16 19.18 -8.76
C ARG A 18 -4.44 18.91 -7.29
N THR A 19 -4.47 17.63 -6.90
CA THR A 19 -4.87 17.20 -5.55
C THR A 19 -3.90 16.15 -5.04
N VAL A 20 -3.45 16.31 -3.80
CA VAL A 20 -2.59 15.33 -3.11
C VAL A 20 -3.38 14.71 -1.96
N VAL A 21 -3.64 13.41 -2.03
CA VAL A 21 -4.19 12.64 -0.90
C VAL A 21 -3.05 11.99 -0.13
N THR A 22 -3.01 12.17 1.19
CA THR A 22 -1.88 11.77 2.02
C THR A 22 -2.30 11.46 3.46
N THR A 23 -1.35 11.12 4.33
CA THR A 23 -1.58 10.96 5.77
C THR A 23 -1.84 12.31 6.45
N MET A 24 -2.41 12.32 7.65
CA MET A 24 -2.54 13.56 8.44
C MET A 24 -1.19 14.21 8.73
N ALA A 25 -0.14 13.42 8.95
CA ALA A 25 1.22 13.96 9.06
C ALA A 25 1.76 14.52 7.74
N GLY A 26 1.37 13.97 6.59
CA GLY A 26 1.71 14.49 5.27
C GLY A 26 1.07 15.85 5.01
N LYS A 27 -0.22 16.00 5.31
CA LYS A 27 -0.94 17.27 5.17
C LYS A 27 -0.26 18.44 5.88
N ARG A 28 0.32 18.20 7.06
CA ARG A 28 1.03 19.24 7.84
C ARG A 28 2.38 19.63 7.23
N ARG A 29 2.97 18.81 6.36
CA ARG A 29 4.34 18.97 5.84
C ARG A 29 4.39 19.35 4.37
N LEU A 30 3.33 19.05 3.62
CA LEU A 30 3.25 19.33 2.19
C LEU A 30 2.56 20.68 1.98
N SER A 31 3.12 21.46 1.07
CA SER A 31 2.53 22.70 0.59
C SER A 31 1.75 22.42 -0.70
N GLY A 32 0.68 23.17 -0.94
CA GLY A 32 -0.16 23.06 -2.14
C GLY A 32 -1.59 23.47 -1.85
N ASP A 33 -2.32 23.82 -2.91
CA ASP A 33 -3.68 24.38 -2.77
C ASP A 33 -4.70 23.33 -2.32
N ASP A 34 -4.53 22.07 -2.74
CA ASP A 34 -5.44 20.97 -2.39
C ASP A 34 -4.68 19.74 -1.86
N VAL A 35 -4.23 19.83 -0.60
CA VAL A 35 -3.59 18.73 0.14
C VAL A 35 -4.57 18.17 1.18
N ARG A 36 -4.97 16.91 0.97
CA ARG A 36 -5.96 16.21 1.79
C ARG A 36 -5.28 15.13 2.61
N GLY A 37 -5.15 15.39 3.91
CA GLY A 37 -4.73 14.40 4.88
C GLY A 37 -5.92 13.55 5.32
N LEU A 38 -5.72 12.24 5.41
CA LEU A 38 -6.71 11.30 5.92
C LEU A 38 -6.17 10.55 7.14
N ALA A 39 -7.00 10.40 8.16
CA ALA A 39 -6.84 9.42 9.21
C ALA A 39 -7.41 8.06 8.78
N SER A 40 -7.03 6.99 9.49
CA SER A 40 -7.55 5.64 9.20
C SER A 40 -9.09 5.63 9.20
N ASN A 41 -9.67 5.00 8.19
CA ASN A 41 -11.10 4.89 7.87
C ASN A 41 -11.77 6.17 7.34
N GLU A 42 -11.08 7.31 7.31
CA GLU A 42 -11.60 8.51 6.66
C GLU A 42 -11.64 8.34 5.14
N VAL A 43 -12.54 9.12 4.53
CA VAL A 43 -12.84 9.06 3.11
C VAL A 43 -12.75 10.46 2.52
N THR A 44 -12.24 10.56 1.29
CA THR A 44 -12.37 11.76 0.45
C THR A 44 -12.85 11.36 -0.94
N GLN A 45 -13.39 12.34 -1.67
CA GLN A 45 -13.82 12.16 -3.05
C GLN A 45 -12.97 13.02 -4.00
N LEU A 46 -12.49 12.42 -5.08
CA LEU A 46 -11.78 13.09 -6.15
C LEU A 46 -12.72 13.24 -7.35
N SER A 47 -12.88 14.46 -7.82
CA SER A 47 -13.71 14.78 -8.98
C SER A 47 -12.94 15.67 -9.93
N ALA A 48 -13.13 15.44 -11.23
CA ALA A 48 -12.57 16.25 -12.30
C ALA A 48 -13.61 16.39 -13.42
N PRO A 49 -13.57 17.48 -14.21
CA PRO A 49 -14.43 17.62 -15.38
C PRO A 49 -14.33 16.39 -16.28
N ASP A 50 -15.48 15.93 -16.77
CA ASP A 50 -15.61 14.80 -17.71
C ASP A 50 -15.02 13.47 -17.21
N ARG A 51 -14.86 13.31 -15.89
CA ARG A 51 -14.38 12.07 -15.25
C ARG A 51 -15.34 11.60 -14.16
N PRO A 52 -15.52 10.28 -13.99
CA PRO A 52 -16.28 9.76 -12.86
C PRO A 52 -15.61 10.15 -11.54
N THR A 53 -16.42 10.46 -10.53
CA THR A 53 -15.93 10.68 -9.17
C THR A 53 -15.31 9.40 -8.63
N LEU A 54 -14.17 9.53 -7.96
CA LEU A 54 -13.51 8.45 -7.22
C LEU A 54 -13.66 8.69 -5.73
N GLU A 55 -13.96 7.65 -4.99
CA GLU A 55 -13.85 7.62 -3.54
C GLU A 55 -12.50 7.03 -3.14
N VAL A 56 -11.78 7.71 -2.26
CA VAL A 56 -10.53 7.25 -1.66
C VAL A 56 -10.73 7.09 -0.16
N ARG A 57 -10.63 5.87 0.34
CA ARG A 57 -10.65 5.53 1.76
C ARG A 57 -9.25 5.26 2.26
N ALA A 58 -8.85 5.91 3.35
CA ALA A 58 -7.63 5.56 4.07
C ALA A 58 -7.85 4.27 4.86
N THR A 59 -7.05 3.24 4.62
CA THR A 59 -7.15 1.94 5.32
C THR A 59 -6.19 1.87 6.50
N PRO A 60 -6.51 1.09 7.55
CA PRO A 60 -5.59 0.89 8.66
C PRO A 60 -4.23 0.38 8.19
N ALA A 61 -3.16 0.99 8.68
CA ALA A 61 -1.79 0.52 8.47
C ALA A 61 -0.97 0.73 9.74
N ARG A 62 0.07 -0.09 9.90
CA ARG A 62 1.04 0.05 10.99
C ARG A 62 2.42 -0.38 10.52
N HIS A 63 3.35 0.57 10.54
CA HIS A 63 4.73 0.31 10.20
C HIS A 63 5.49 -0.22 11.43
N GLY A 64 5.42 -1.53 11.67
CA GLY A 64 6.09 -2.21 12.78
C GLY A 64 5.21 -2.59 13.98
N PRO A 65 5.83 -2.95 15.13
CA PRO A 65 5.12 -3.40 16.33
C PRO A 65 4.35 -2.25 16.99
N PRO A 66 3.41 -2.54 17.92
CA PRO A 66 2.78 -1.50 18.73
C PRO A 66 3.83 -0.57 19.36
N LEU A 67 3.50 0.72 19.45
CA LEU A 67 4.35 1.78 20.04
C LEU A 67 5.62 2.17 19.24
N SER A 68 5.86 1.61 18.05
CA SER A 68 7.01 2.01 17.19
C SER A 68 6.83 3.34 16.44
N ARG A 69 5.65 3.97 16.52
CA ARG A 69 5.24 5.13 15.68
C ARG A 69 6.25 6.29 15.68
N LEU A 70 6.95 6.53 16.78
CA LEU A 70 7.94 7.61 16.89
C LEU A 70 9.15 7.40 15.97
N VAL A 71 9.48 6.15 15.64
CA VAL A 71 10.63 5.79 14.80
C VAL A 71 10.26 5.76 13.33
N VAL A 72 9.00 5.48 13.02
CA VAL A 72 8.56 5.03 11.69
C VAL A 72 7.49 5.88 11.03
N GLY A 73 7.00 6.91 11.73
CA GLY A 73 6.06 7.85 11.18
C GLY A 73 4.63 7.32 11.00
N ASP A 74 3.80 8.18 10.46
CA ASP A 74 2.37 7.94 10.21
C ASP A 74 2.19 7.24 8.86
N VAL A 75 1.37 6.19 8.82
CA VAL A 75 1.11 5.38 7.64
C VAL A 75 -0.38 5.04 7.55
N VAL A 76 -0.92 5.09 6.34
CA VAL A 76 -2.24 4.57 5.95
C VAL A 76 -2.09 3.88 4.60
N GLY A 77 -2.96 2.92 4.30
CA GLY A 77 -3.18 2.49 2.92
C GLY A 77 -4.27 3.33 2.25
N PHE A 78 -4.47 3.15 0.95
CA PHE A 78 -5.52 3.83 0.19
C PHE A 78 -6.30 2.82 -0.66
N ALA A 79 -7.60 2.71 -0.38
CA ALA A 79 -8.55 1.96 -1.19
C ALA A 79 -9.32 2.94 -2.09
N VAL A 80 -9.25 2.74 -3.40
CA VAL A 80 -9.86 3.57 -4.43
C VAL A 80 -10.99 2.82 -5.08
N ARG A 81 -12.17 3.43 -5.14
CA ARG A 81 -13.36 2.86 -5.80
C ARG A 81 -14.18 3.94 -6.47
N ARG A 82 -15.09 3.55 -7.37
CA ARG A 82 -16.20 4.42 -7.75
C ARG A 82 -17.29 4.35 -6.65
N PRO A 83 -17.97 5.45 -6.30
CA PRO A 83 -18.97 5.46 -5.22
C PRO A 83 -20.08 4.40 -5.35
N ASP A 84 -20.45 4.07 -6.58
CA ASP A 84 -21.48 3.12 -6.98
C ASP A 84 -20.94 1.71 -7.30
N ALA A 85 -19.62 1.49 -7.20
CA ALA A 85 -19.02 0.17 -7.41
C ALA A 85 -19.03 -0.66 -6.13
N ASP A 86 -19.41 -1.92 -6.27
CA ASP A 86 -19.38 -2.94 -5.21
C ASP A 86 -17.95 -3.38 -4.85
N ARG A 87 -16.99 -3.15 -5.75
CA ARG A 87 -15.58 -3.55 -5.59
C ARG A 87 -14.67 -2.35 -5.49
N VAL A 88 -13.62 -2.50 -4.69
CA VAL A 88 -12.47 -1.61 -4.63
C VAL A 88 -11.60 -1.88 -5.85
N ALA A 89 -11.51 -0.90 -6.76
CA ALA A 89 -10.75 -1.04 -7.99
C ALA A 89 -9.25 -1.22 -7.72
N LEU A 90 -8.71 -0.43 -6.77
CA LEU A 90 -7.30 -0.50 -6.36
C LEU A 90 -7.18 -0.34 -4.86
N TRP A 91 -6.45 -1.25 -4.21
CA TRP A 91 -6.02 -1.07 -2.83
C TRP A 91 -4.49 -1.04 -2.75
N VAL A 92 -3.94 0.08 -2.32
CA VAL A 92 -2.53 0.24 -1.99
C VAL A 92 -2.36 0.09 -0.48
N THR A 93 -1.65 -0.92 0.00
CA THR A 93 -1.57 -1.20 1.44
C THR A 93 -0.77 -0.17 2.23
N GLY A 94 0.20 0.48 1.58
CA GLY A 94 1.27 1.23 2.23
C GLY A 94 2.19 0.33 3.08
N ASP A 95 3.20 0.94 3.69
CA ASP A 95 4.22 0.26 4.50
C ASP A 95 3.65 -0.26 5.83
N THR A 96 3.07 -1.46 5.78
CA THR A 96 2.37 -2.04 6.92
C THR A 96 2.84 -3.45 7.23
N VAL A 97 2.83 -3.82 8.51
CA VAL A 97 2.78 -5.22 8.94
C VAL A 97 1.34 -5.73 8.92
N LEU A 98 1.16 -7.05 8.86
CA LEU A 98 -0.17 -7.64 8.93
C LEU A 98 -0.69 -7.70 10.37
N HIS A 99 -1.69 -6.87 10.71
CA HIS A 99 -2.27 -6.77 12.06
C HIS A 99 -3.80 -6.87 12.05
N ALA A 100 -4.42 -6.99 13.23
CA ALA A 100 -5.86 -7.27 13.35
C ALA A 100 -6.77 -6.24 12.63
N PRO A 101 -6.62 -4.91 12.82
CA PRO A 101 -7.41 -3.95 12.04
C PRO A 101 -7.24 -4.05 10.52
N LEU A 102 -6.03 -4.36 10.02
CA LEU A 102 -5.81 -4.55 8.59
C LEU A 102 -6.49 -5.83 8.08
N ARG A 103 -6.47 -6.92 8.86
CA ARG A 103 -7.21 -8.16 8.55
C ARG A 103 -8.72 -7.92 8.52
N ALA A 104 -9.25 -7.13 9.46
CA ALA A 104 -10.67 -6.77 9.49
C ALA A 104 -11.06 -5.94 8.27
N ALA A 105 -10.24 -4.97 7.87
CA ALA A 105 -10.46 -4.21 6.65
C ALA A 105 -10.40 -5.11 5.40
N ALA A 106 -9.41 -6.01 5.32
CA ALA A 106 -9.27 -6.97 4.23
C ALA A 106 -10.51 -7.87 4.07
N ALA A 107 -11.02 -8.43 5.17
CA ALA A 107 -12.20 -9.28 5.17
C ALA A 107 -13.50 -8.54 4.78
N ALA A 108 -13.52 -7.21 4.90
CA ALA A 108 -14.69 -6.38 4.58
C ALA A 108 -14.68 -5.82 3.15
N MET A 109 -13.63 -6.07 2.36
CA MET A 109 -13.46 -5.48 1.03
C MET A 109 -13.35 -6.56 -0.05
N SER A 110 -14.10 -6.38 -1.14
CA SER A 110 -13.83 -7.05 -2.41
C SER A 110 -12.92 -6.18 -3.26
N VAL A 111 -11.74 -6.67 -3.62
CA VAL A 111 -10.70 -5.88 -4.30
C VAL A 111 -10.44 -6.45 -5.70
N ASP A 112 -10.25 -5.58 -6.68
CA ASP A 112 -9.81 -5.96 -8.03
C ASP A 112 -8.29 -6.04 -8.06
N VAL A 113 -7.61 -4.91 -7.85
CA VAL A 113 -6.15 -4.84 -7.82
C VAL A 113 -5.65 -4.56 -6.40
N LEU A 114 -4.85 -5.46 -5.85
CA LEU A 114 -4.16 -5.29 -4.57
C LEU A 114 -2.67 -4.99 -4.83
N LEU A 115 -2.23 -3.76 -4.56
CA LEU A 115 -0.82 -3.37 -4.54
C LEU A 115 -0.26 -3.56 -3.13
N VAL A 116 0.44 -4.67 -2.91
CA VAL A 116 0.90 -5.10 -1.59
C VAL A 116 2.36 -4.70 -1.36
N HIS A 117 2.61 -3.88 -0.34
CA HIS A 117 3.98 -3.52 0.05
C HIS A 117 4.60 -4.68 0.84
N VAL A 118 5.67 -5.24 0.29
CA VAL A 118 6.39 -6.39 0.84
C VAL A 118 7.80 -5.93 1.25
N GLY A 119 8.81 -6.80 1.25
CA GLY A 119 10.19 -6.40 1.55
C GLY A 119 10.67 -6.69 2.96
N GLY A 120 9.76 -6.94 3.91
CA GLY A 120 10.10 -7.32 5.28
C GLY A 120 11.08 -6.35 5.94
N VAL A 121 10.90 -5.04 5.76
CA VAL A 121 11.86 -4.01 6.15
C VAL A 121 12.34 -4.20 7.60
N ARG A 122 13.66 -4.13 7.80
CA ARG A 122 14.31 -4.14 9.11
C ARG A 122 15.25 -2.96 9.26
N PHE A 123 15.21 -2.31 10.41
CA PHE A 123 16.22 -1.32 10.80
C PHE A 123 17.23 -1.95 11.76
N PRO A 124 18.56 -1.76 11.55
CA PRO A 124 19.59 -2.34 12.43
C PRO A 124 19.41 -1.97 13.90
N VAL A 125 19.01 -0.72 14.16
CA VAL A 125 18.80 -0.15 15.51
C VAL A 125 17.70 -0.86 16.31
N THR A 126 16.77 -1.55 15.64
CA THR A 126 15.62 -2.21 16.25
C THR A 126 15.68 -3.73 16.19
N GLY A 127 16.82 -4.31 15.77
CA GLY A 127 17.04 -5.76 15.74
C GLY A 127 16.13 -6.50 14.73
N PRO A 128 15.55 -7.66 15.08
CA PRO A 128 14.83 -8.52 14.14
C PRO A 128 13.43 -8.02 13.75
N VAL A 129 13.00 -6.90 14.33
CA VAL A 129 11.66 -6.32 14.16
C VAL A 129 11.40 -5.99 12.69
N ARG A 130 10.26 -6.47 12.19
CA ARG A 130 9.77 -6.20 10.83
C ARG A 130 8.85 -4.99 10.83
N TYR A 131 8.99 -4.17 9.79
CA TYR A 131 8.24 -2.93 9.64
C TYR A 131 7.25 -2.96 8.47
N THR A 132 7.51 -3.78 7.46
CA THR A 132 6.54 -4.15 6.40
C THR A 132 6.25 -5.65 6.42
N MET A 133 5.28 -6.08 5.62
CA MET A 133 4.99 -7.50 5.43
C MET A 133 6.20 -8.23 4.83
N THR A 134 6.42 -9.46 5.32
CA THR A 134 7.25 -10.46 4.63
C THR A 134 6.45 -11.11 3.50
N GLY A 135 7.12 -11.86 2.62
CA GLY A 135 6.43 -12.62 1.56
C GLY A 135 5.32 -13.53 2.10
N ALA A 136 5.59 -14.21 3.22
CA ALA A 136 4.60 -15.07 3.89
C ALA A 136 3.38 -14.28 4.43
N ARG A 137 3.58 -13.07 4.97
CA ARG A 137 2.47 -12.25 5.46
C ARG A 137 1.70 -11.57 4.33
N ALA A 138 2.36 -11.22 3.24
CA ALA A 138 1.69 -10.76 2.03
C ALA A 138 0.81 -11.89 1.44
N THR A 139 1.32 -13.12 1.41
CA THR A 139 0.56 -14.31 0.99
C THR A 139 -0.71 -14.50 1.83
N GLU A 140 -0.60 -14.39 3.16
CA GLU A 140 -1.77 -14.43 4.07
C GLU A 140 -2.78 -13.32 3.75
N LEU A 141 -2.32 -12.08 3.49
CA LEU A 141 -3.22 -10.99 3.12
C LEU A 141 -3.92 -11.25 1.77
N ILE A 142 -3.19 -11.74 0.76
CA ILE A 142 -3.76 -12.06 -0.56
C ILE A 142 -4.81 -13.16 -0.42
N ASP A 143 -4.56 -14.18 0.41
CA ASP A 143 -5.52 -15.25 0.68
C ASP A 143 -6.80 -14.76 1.37
N LEU A 144 -6.68 -13.79 2.29
CA LEU A 144 -7.82 -13.15 2.95
C LEU A 144 -8.64 -12.27 2.01
N VAL A 145 -7.98 -11.52 1.12
CA VAL A 145 -8.64 -10.56 0.21
C VAL A 145 -9.22 -11.23 -1.03
N ARG A 146 -8.57 -12.28 -1.53
CA ARG A 146 -8.86 -12.92 -2.83
C ARG A 146 -9.03 -11.88 -3.96
N PRO A 147 -8.02 -11.03 -4.20
CA PRO A 147 -8.11 -10.03 -5.26
C PRO A 147 -8.13 -10.70 -6.63
N ARG A 148 -8.62 -10.00 -7.66
CA ARG A 148 -8.46 -10.48 -9.05
C ARG A 148 -6.99 -10.51 -9.44
N VAL A 149 -6.25 -9.47 -9.02
CA VAL A 149 -4.82 -9.32 -9.25
C VAL A 149 -4.12 -8.82 -7.99
N ALA A 150 -3.03 -9.46 -7.60
CA ALA A 150 -2.12 -9.03 -6.55
C ALA A 150 -0.76 -8.66 -7.15
N VAL A 151 -0.31 -7.44 -6.89
CA VAL A 151 0.98 -6.91 -7.36
C VAL A 151 1.87 -6.65 -6.14
N PRO A 152 2.97 -7.40 -5.97
CA PRO A 152 3.99 -7.06 -4.97
C PRO A 152 4.72 -5.76 -5.33
N ALA A 153 5.00 -4.95 -4.31
CA ALA A 153 5.83 -3.76 -4.41
C ALA A 153 6.77 -3.67 -3.19
N HIS A 154 7.66 -2.68 -3.17
CA HIS A 154 8.51 -2.36 -2.00
C HIS A 154 9.45 -3.51 -1.56
N TYR A 155 9.89 -4.36 -2.49
CA TYR A 155 10.79 -5.49 -2.21
C TYR A 155 12.17 -5.36 -2.86
N GLU A 156 12.39 -4.32 -3.67
CA GLU A 156 13.63 -4.07 -4.40
C GLU A 156 13.97 -2.57 -4.47
N GLY A 157 15.25 -2.23 -4.66
CA GLY A 157 15.71 -0.85 -4.82
C GLY A 157 16.34 -0.19 -3.59
N TRP A 158 16.19 -0.75 -2.38
CA TRP A 158 16.78 -0.20 -1.15
C TRP A 158 17.41 -1.27 -0.25
N ALA A 159 18.56 -0.96 0.38
CA ALA A 159 19.37 -1.91 1.17
C ALA A 159 18.68 -2.47 2.43
N HIS A 160 17.57 -1.85 2.86
CA HIS A 160 16.82 -2.25 4.06
C HIS A 160 15.80 -3.37 3.80
N PHE A 161 15.55 -3.72 2.53
CA PHE A 161 14.73 -4.88 2.19
C PHE A 161 15.47 -6.18 2.49
N LYS A 162 14.71 -7.16 2.98
CA LYS A 162 15.22 -8.46 3.42
C LYS A 162 14.47 -9.62 2.77
N ASP A 163 13.29 -9.35 2.24
CA ASP A 163 12.55 -10.28 1.43
C ASP A 163 12.54 -9.70 0.01
N GLY A 164 13.36 -10.25 -0.89
CA GLY A 164 13.34 -9.89 -2.30
C GLY A 164 12.33 -10.75 -3.06
N ARG A 165 12.33 -10.62 -4.39
CA ARG A 165 11.46 -11.40 -5.28
C ARG A 165 11.52 -12.91 -5.00
N ARG A 166 12.72 -13.47 -4.83
CA ARG A 166 12.92 -14.91 -4.58
C ARG A 166 12.25 -15.37 -3.27
N GLU A 167 12.36 -14.60 -2.20
CA GLU A 167 11.74 -14.92 -0.92
C GLU A 167 10.21 -14.87 -1.00
N ILE A 168 9.68 -13.91 -1.77
CA ILE A 168 8.24 -13.78 -2.03
C ILE A 168 7.75 -14.95 -2.87
N GLU A 169 8.44 -15.31 -3.95
CA GLU A 169 8.12 -16.47 -4.80
C GLU A 169 8.13 -17.77 -3.99
N ARG A 170 9.10 -17.97 -3.10
CA ARG A 170 9.14 -19.14 -2.20
C ARG A 170 7.94 -19.16 -1.26
N ALA A 171 7.59 -18.03 -0.66
CA ALA A 171 6.43 -17.95 0.23
C ALA A 171 5.11 -18.23 -0.51
N LEU A 172 5.04 -17.89 -1.79
CA LEU A 172 3.86 -18.13 -2.65
C LEU A 172 3.81 -19.53 -3.23
N ALA A 173 4.94 -20.24 -3.35
CA ALA A 173 4.98 -21.60 -3.91
C ALA A 173 4.06 -22.56 -3.16
N ASP A 174 3.98 -22.42 -1.82
CA ASP A 174 3.13 -23.24 -0.96
C ASP A 174 1.72 -22.67 -0.75
N ALA A 175 1.40 -21.52 -1.35
CA ALA A 175 0.09 -20.88 -1.20
C ALA A 175 -1.00 -21.63 -1.97
N PRO A 176 -2.29 -21.49 -1.59
CA PRO A 176 -3.40 -22.04 -2.38
C PRO A 176 -3.38 -21.55 -3.84
N GLU A 177 -3.83 -22.38 -4.77
CA GLU A 177 -3.83 -22.08 -6.22
C GLU A 177 -4.41 -20.69 -6.56
N PRO A 178 -5.58 -20.26 -6.01
CA PRO A 178 -6.11 -18.96 -6.38
C PRO A 178 -5.24 -17.78 -5.90
N VAL A 179 -4.43 -17.97 -4.86
CA VAL A 179 -3.46 -16.96 -4.41
C VAL A 179 -2.33 -16.85 -5.42
N ARG A 180 -1.78 -17.99 -5.85
CA ARG A 180 -0.70 -18.03 -6.84
C ARG A 180 -1.15 -17.44 -8.18
N ASP A 181 -2.36 -17.77 -8.62
CA ASP A 181 -2.90 -17.35 -9.91
C ASP A 181 -3.23 -15.85 -9.97
N SER A 182 -3.53 -15.24 -8.82
CA SER A 182 -3.77 -13.79 -8.71
C SER A 182 -2.49 -12.97 -8.83
N LEU A 183 -1.31 -13.56 -8.61
CA LEU A 183 -0.06 -12.81 -8.55
C LEU A 183 0.38 -12.30 -9.93
N ARG A 184 0.73 -11.02 -10.02
CA ARG A 184 1.33 -10.41 -11.21
C ARG A 184 2.59 -9.63 -10.83
N TRP A 185 3.71 -10.04 -11.42
CA TRP A 185 4.96 -9.28 -11.36
C TRP A 185 4.96 -8.23 -12.47
N LEU A 186 5.26 -6.99 -12.13
CA LEU A 186 5.38 -5.90 -13.10
C LEU A 186 6.86 -5.63 -13.41
N GLU A 187 7.12 -5.20 -14.63
CA GLU A 187 8.44 -4.73 -15.02
C GLU A 187 8.56 -3.21 -14.74
N PRO A 188 9.63 -2.76 -14.05
CA PRO A 188 9.82 -1.34 -13.76
C PRO A 188 9.77 -0.47 -15.01
N GLY A 189 8.90 0.54 -15.01
CA GLY A 189 8.76 1.50 -16.10
C GLY A 189 7.93 1.02 -17.30
N VAL A 190 7.42 -0.22 -17.28
CA VAL A 190 6.62 -0.78 -18.38
C VAL A 190 5.12 -0.72 -18.02
N PRO A 191 4.30 0.06 -18.76
CA PRO A 191 2.86 0.02 -18.60
C PRO A 191 2.33 -1.40 -18.85
N THR A 192 1.53 -1.91 -17.92
CA THR A 192 0.97 -3.27 -17.98
C THR A 192 -0.54 -3.21 -17.79
N ASP A 193 -1.29 -3.80 -18.71
CA ASP A 193 -2.73 -4.01 -18.57
C ASP A 193 -2.99 -5.20 -17.63
N LEU A 194 -3.90 -5.01 -16.68
CA LEU A 194 -4.22 -6.01 -15.64
C LEU A 194 -5.58 -6.69 -15.85
N GLY A 195 -6.28 -6.39 -16.96
CA GLY A 195 -7.57 -7.01 -17.35
C GLY A 195 -8.78 -6.39 -16.66
#